data_AF-A0A1U8NKG2-F1
#
_entry.id   AF-A0A1U8NKG2-F1
#
_cell.length_a   1.000
_cell.length_b   1.000
_cell.length_c   1.000
_cell.angle_alpha   90.00
_cell.angle_beta   90.00
_cell.angle_gamma   90.00
#
_symmetry.space_group_name_H-M   'P 1'
#
loop_
_entity.id
_entity.type
_entity.pdbx_description
1 polymer ?
#
loop_
_entity_poly.entity_id
_entity_poly.type
_entity_poly.pdbx_seq_one_letter_code
_entity_poly.pdbx_strand_id
1 'polypeptide(L)'
;MQDLLPVALRCYMSKKVTSCIIEVSNIMKVICGKVLDVQELEEVQDRAALTLCNLEKIFPPSFFTIMVHLLIHLPHEAILGGLVFYQWMYPRFLSKLKFYCCNKHYLEGSIAEGYLAEECMTFCSRYWKMLKQD
;
A
#
# COMPACT_ATOMS: atom_id res chain seq x y z
N MET A 1 -2.90 -12.42 4.47
CA MET A 1 -3.48 -11.76 5.68
C MET A 1 -4.99 -11.59 5.53
N GLN A 2 -5.52 -11.45 4.30
CA GLN A 2 -6.95 -11.25 4.06
C GLN A 2 -7.85 -12.38 4.64
N ASP A 3 -7.39 -13.64 4.69
CA ASP A 3 -8.19 -14.74 5.26
C ASP A 3 -8.12 -14.86 6.78
N LEU A 4 -6.98 -14.48 7.36
CA LEU A 4 -6.70 -14.67 8.78
C LEU A 4 -7.35 -13.58 9.64
N LEU A 5 -7.37 -12.34 9.15
CA LEU A 5 -7.90 -11.20 9.89
C LEU A 5 -9.40 -11.36 10.24
N PRO A 6 -10.29 -11.74 9.30
CA PRO A 6 -11.70 -11.95 9.63
C PRO A 6 -11.91 -13.11 10.60
N VAL A 7 -11.14 -14.19 10.46
CA VAL A 7 -11.26 -15.38 11.33
C VAL A 7 -10.84 -15.04 12.76
N ALA A 8 -9.73 -14.34 12.92
CA ALA A 8 -9.23 -13.92 14.23
C ALA A 8 -10.21 -12.98 14.95
N LEU A 9 -10.85 -12.07 14.22
CA LEU A 9 -11.74 -11.06 14.79
C LEU A 9 -13.20 -11.54 14.96
N ARG A 10 -13.57 -12.67 14.34
CA ARG A 10 -14.94 -13.21 14.37
C ARG A 10 -15.48 -13.46 15.78
N CYS A 11 -14.62 -13.88 16.70
CA CYS A 11 -15.02 -14.22 18.08
C CYS A 11 -15.04 -13.01 19.02
N TYR A 12 -14.43 -11.89 18.62
CA TYR A 12 -14.23 -10.73 19.50
C TYR A 12 -15.12 -9.53 19.16
N MET A 13 -15.69 -9.47 17.95
CA MET A 13 -16.43 -8.31 17.48
C MET A 13 -17.90 -8.62 17.18
N SER A 14 -18.74 -7.58 17.17
CA SER A 14 -20.16 -7.72 16.82
C SER A 14 -20.33 -8.21 15.38
N LYS A 15 -21.43 -8.92 15.09
CA LYS A 15 -21.71 -9.45 13.74
C LYS A 15 -21.62 -8.37 12.65
N LYS A 16 -22.04 -7.14 12.95
CA LYS A 16 -22.01 -6.01 12.03
C LYS A 16 -20.57 -5.59 11.70
N VAL A 17 -19.70 -5.50 12.72
CA VAL A 17 -18.28 -5.16 12.56
C VAL A 17 -17.58 -6.26 11.78
N THR A 18 -17.78 -7.52 12.16
CA THR A 18 -17.18 -8.69 11.50
C THR A 18 -17.56 -8.75 10.02
N SER A 19 -18.82 -8.47 9.68
CA SER A 19 -19.27 -8.39 8.28
C SER A 19 -18.51 -7.35 7.47
N CYS A 20 -18.32 -6.14 8.04
CA CYS A 20 -17.56 -5.09 7.36
C CYS A 20 -16.08 -5.48 7.18
N ILE A 21 -15.46 -6.12 8.17
CA ILE A 21 -14.07 -6.58 8.09
C ILE A 21 -13.89 -7.71 7.06
N ILE A 22 -14.87 -8.62 6.97
CA ILE A 22 -14.91 -9.66 5.93
C ILE A 22 -14.94 -8.98 4.56
N GLU A 23 -15.77 -7.96 4.40
CA GLU A 23 -15.91 -7.27 3.11
C GLU A 23 -14.64 -6.53 2.71
N VAL A 24 -14.00 -5.79 3.63
CA VAL A 24 -12.66 -5.22 3.41
C VAL A 24 -11.67 -6.30 2.98
N SER A 25 -11.71 -7.46 3.63
CA SER A 25 -10.80 -8.56 3.30
C SER A 25 -11.06 -9.15 1.92
N ASN A 26 -12.33 -9.25 1.50
CA ASN A 26 -12.71 -9.69 0.16
C ASN A 26 -12.25 -8.69 -0.91
N ILE A 27 -12.46 -7.39 -0.69
CA ILE A 27 -11.96 -6.32 -1.57
C ILE A 27 -10.44 -6.45 -1.74
N MET A 28 -9.70 -6.59 -0.64
CA MET A 28 -8.25 -6.75 -0.67
C MET A 28 -7.79 -8.05 -1.34
N LYS A 29 -8.61 -9.10 -1.40
CA LYS A 29 -8.27 -10.32 -2.16
C LYS A 29 -8.34 -10.10 -3.66
N VAL A 30 -9.38 -9.42 -4.12
CA VAL A 30 -9.56 -9.14 -5.55
C VAL A 30 -8.43 -8.22 -6.03
N ILE A 31 -8.18 -7.13 -5.32
CA ILE A 31 -7.14 -6.15 -5.66
C ILE A 31 -5.74 -6.78 -5.63
N CYS A 32 -5.46 -7.68 -4.68
CA CYS A 32 -4.19 -8.42 -4.60
C CYS A 32 -4.24 -9.76 -5.35
N GLY A 33 -5.16 -9.94 -6.29
CA GLY A 33 -5.23 -11.10 -7.15
C GLY A 33 -3.99 -11.23 -8.04
N LYS A 34 -3.65 -12.47 -8.43
CA LYS A 34 -2.61 -12.71 -9.46
C LYS A 34 -3.06 -12.30 -10.86
N VAL A 35 -4.36 -12.35 -11.09
CA VAL A 35 -5.03 -11.96 -12.34
C VAL A 35 -6.07 -10.94 -11.93
N LEU A 36 -6.10 -9.82 -12.66
CA LEU A 36 -7.06 -8.74 -12.43
C LEU A 36 -8.03 -8.72 -13.60
N ASP A 37 -9.32 -8.80 -13.29
CA ASP A 37 -10.39 -8.54 -14.23
C ASP A 37 -10.91 -7.10 -14.04
N VAL A 38 -11.00 -6.35 -15.14
CA VAL A 38 -11.37 -4.93 -15.08
C VAL A 38 -12.83 -4.78 -14.64
N GLN A 39 -13.71 -5.65 -15.12
CA GLN A 39 -15.13 -5.62 -14.77
C GLN A 39 -15.33 -5.93 -13.28
N GLU A 40 -14.64 -6.95 -12.76
CA GLU A 40 -14.63 -7.24 -11.32
C GLU A 40 -14.08 -6.06 -10.50
N LEU A 41 -13.04 -5.36 -10.98
CA LEU A 41 -12.46 -4.20 -10.29
C LEU A 41 -13.39 -2.99 -10.24
N GLU A 42 -14.19 -2.74 -11.30
CA GLU A 42 -15.22 -1.70 -11.30
C GLU A 42 -16.28 -1.98 -10.23
N GLU A 43 -16.76 -3.23 -10.12
CA GLU A 43 -17.70 -3.64 -9.07
C GLU A 43 -17.10 -3.51 -7.66
N VAL A 44 -15.80 -3.82 -7.52
CA VAL A 44 -15.09 -3.67 -6.25
C VAL A 44 -14.97 -2.20 -5.83
N GLN A 45 -14.92 -1.25 -6.75
CA GLN A 45 -14.90 0.18 -6.42
C GLN A 45 -16.17 0.62 -5.69
N ASP A 46 -17.34 0.22 -6.18
CA ASP A 46 -18.62 0.51 -5.54
C ASP A 46 -18.74 -0.17 -4.17
N ARG A 47 -18.29 -1.43 -4.08
CA ARG A 47 -18.25 -2.18 -2.83
C ARG A 47 -17.32 -1.53 -1.80
N ALA A 48 -16.18 -0.99 -2.22
CA ALA A 48 -15.25 -0.29 -1.34
C ALA A 48 -15.87 0.99 -0.76
N ALA A 49 -16.56 1.78 -1.59
CA ALA A 49 -17.28 2.97 -1.13
C ALA A 49 -18.34 2.61 -0.07
N LEU A 50 -19.20 1.62 -0.36
CA LEU A 50 -20.22 1.16 0.58
C LEU A 50 -19.62 0.61 1.88
N THR A 51 -18.52 -0.12 1.78
CA THR A 51 -17.83 -0.70 2.94
C THR A 51 -17.25 0.39 3.84
N LEU A 52 -16.62 1.42 3.26
CA LEU A 52 -16.12 2.58 4.02
C LEU A 52 -17.26 3.32 4.72
N CYS A 53 -18.35 3.62 4.01
CA CYS A 53 -19.52 4.25 4.63
C CYS A 53 -20.11 3.40 5.78
N ASN A 54 -20.06 2.07 5.68
CA ASN A 54 -20.52 1.19 6.75
C ASN A 54 -19.56 1.18 7.95
N LEU A 55 -18.25 1.25 7.71
CA LEU A 55 -17.25 1.39 8.76
C LEU A 55 -17.38 2.74 9.47
N GLU A 56 -17.65 3.84 8.75
CA GLU A 56 -17.80 5.19 9.31
C GLU A 56 -18.97 5.28 10.29
N LYS A 57 -20.02 4.49 10.06
CA LYS A 57 -21.16 4.37 10.98
C LYS A 57 -20.83 3.61 12.26
N ILE A 58 -19.69 2.92 12.32
CA ILE A 58 -19.32 2.01 13.40
C ILE A 58 -18.15 2.57 14.23
N PHE A 59 -17.12 3.07 13.55
CA PHE A 59 -15.89 3.54 14.17
C PHE A 59 -15.87 5.07 14.32
N PRO A 60 -15.18 5.61 15.32
CA PRO A 60 -15.06 7.06 15.49
C PRO A 60 -14.28 7.68 14.32
N PRO A 61 -14.46 8.98 14.02
CA PRO A 61 -13.72 9.68 12.97
C PRO A 61 -12.19 9.56 13.09
N SER A 62 -11.66 9.42 14.31
CA SER A 62 -10.22 9.22 14.55
C SER A 62 -9.66 7.91 13.98
N PHE A 63 -10.51 6.91 13.73
CA PHE A 63 -10.12 5.67 13.05
C PHE A 63 -9.81 5.91 11.57
N PHE A 64 -10.50 6.87 10.95
CA PHE A 64 -10.44 7.15 9.52
C PHE A 64 -9.26 8.04 9.14
N THR A 65 -8.06 7.53 9.39
CA THR A 65 -6.83 8.12 8.85
C THR A 65 -6.81 8.04 7.32
N ILE A 66 -5.88 8.79 6.72
CA ILE A 66 -5.64 8.77 5.27
C ILE A 66 -5.50 7.32 4.75
N MET A 67 -4.84 6.46 5.52
CA MET A 67 -4.62 5.05 5.15
C MET A 67 -5.92 4.25 4.96
N VAL A 68 -6.94 4.50 5.79
CA VAL A 68 -8.23 3.79 5.68
C VAL A 68 -9.00 4.31 4.48
N HIS A 69 -8.99 5.61 4.25
CA HIS A 69 -9.67 6.24 3.12
C HIS A 69 -9.11 5.82 1.76
N LEU A 70 -7.80 5.57 1.66
CA LEU A 70 -7.18 5.14 0.40
C LEU A 70 -7.78 3.85 -0.18
N LEU A 71 -8.46 3.03 0.64
CA LEU A 71 -9.12 1.81 0.18
C LEU A 71 -10.09 2.05 -1.00
N ILE A 72 -10.72 3.23 -1.08
CA ILE A 72 -11.65 3.57 -2.17
C ILE A 72 -10.95 3.76 -3.52
N HIS A 73 -9.67 4.14 -3.50
CA HIS A 73 -8.90 4.46 -4.70
C HIS A 73 -8.16 3.25 -5.26
N LEU A 74 -7.87 2.25 -4.43
CA LEU A 74 -7.11 1.06 -4.82
C LEU A 74 -7.67 0.30 -6.03
N PRO A 75 -8.99 0.11 -6.21
CA PRO A 75 -9.52 -0.59 -7.38
C PRO A 75 -9.23 0.17 -8.67
N HIS A 76 -9.44 1.49 -8.65
CA HIS A 76 -9.16 2.36 -9.79
C HIS A 76 -7.66 2.43 -10.12
N GLU A 77 -6.82 2.50 -9.09
CA GLU A 77 -5.36 2.43 -9.25
C GLU A 77 -4.92 1.08 -9.84
N ALA A 78 -5.57 -0.03 -9.49
CA ALA A 78 -5.30 -1.34 -10.07
C ALA A 78 -5.70 -1.43 -11.54
N ILE A 79 -6.79 -0.77 -11.95
CA ILE A 79 -7.20 -0.68 -13.36
C ILE A 79 -6.15 0.09 -14.18
N LEU A 80 -5.69 1.24 -13.68
CA LEU A 80 -4.71 2.07 -14.37
C LEU A 80 -3.30 1.47 -14.36
N GLY A 81 -2.92 0.89 -13.22
CA GLY A 81 -1.55 0.52 -12.89
C GLY A 81 -1.24 -0.97 -13.02
N GLY A 82 -2.25 -1.81 -13.25
CA GLY A 82 -2.14 -3.26 -13.26
C GLY A 82 -1.88 -3.83 -11.87
N LEU A 83 -1.13 -4.94 -11.81
CA LEU A 83 -0.93 -5.71 -10.58
C LEU A 83 -0.36 -4.85 -9.44
N VAL A 84 -1.16 -4.75 -8.39
CA VAL A 84 -0.90 -3.95 -7.18
C VAL A 84 0.43 -4.32 -6.49
N PHE A 85 0.89 -5.56 -6.61
CA PHE A 85 2.19 -6.02 -6.09
C PHE A 85 3.40 -5.26 -6.64
N TYR A 86 3.35 -4.73 -7.87
CA TYR A 86 4.47 -3.96 -8.45
C TYR A 86 4.40 -2.47 -8.10
N GLN A 87 3.27 -2.02 -7.57
CA GLN A 87 2.95 -0.62 -7.30
C GLN A 87 3.14 -0.26 -5.83
N TRP A 88 3.03 -1.24 -4.91
CA TRP A 88 3.24 -1.00 -3.50
C TRP A 88 4.63 -0.42 -3.22
N MET A 89 4.65 0.59 -2.36
CA MET A 89 5.87 1.27 -1.93
C MET A 89 6.92 0.27 -1.43
N TYR A 90 6.49 -0.76 -0.70
CA TYR A 90 7.38 -1.77 -0.10
C TYR A 90 8.18 -2.58 -1.15
N PRO A 91 7.57 -3.29 -2.12
CA PRO A 91 8.31 -4.02 -3.15
C PRO A 91 9.12 -3.12 -4.11
N ARG A 92 8.64 -1.92 -4.44
CA ARG A 92 9.45 -0.94 -5.21
C ARG A 92 10.69 -0.49 -4.46
N PHE A 93 10.52 -0.13 -3.18
CA PHE A 93 11.62 0.33 -2.35
C PHE A 93 12.62 -0.81 -2.07
N LEU A 94 12.16 -2.03 -1.80
CA LEU A 94 13.02 -3.19 -1.66
C LEU A 94 13.88 -3.45 -2.90
N SER A 95 13.33 -3.24 -4.10
CA SER A 95 14.09 -3.36 -5.35
C SER A 95 15.25 -2.36 -5.40
N LYS A 96 15.03 -1.14 -4.91
CA LYS A 96 16.06 -0.10 -4.77
C LYS A 96 17.10 -0.47 -3.70
N LEU A 97 16.65 -0.90 -2.51
CA LEU A 97 17.52 -1.32 -1.41
C LEU A 97 18.45 -2.48 -1.78
N LYS A 98 18.03 -3.38 -2.68
CA LYS A 98 18.85 -4.49 -3.16
C LYS A 98 20.18 -4.01 -3.78
N PHE A 99 20.20 -2.83 -4.40
CA PHE A 99 21.41 -2.24 -4.95
C PHE A 99 22.40 -1.75 -3.88
N TYR A 100 21.92 -1.49 -2.65
CA TYR A 100 22.76 -1.05 -1.54
C TYR A 100 23.33 -2.20 -0.71
N CYS A 101 22.89 -3.44 -0.93
CA CYS A 101 23.37 -4.63 -0.23
C CYS A 101 24.73 -5.15 -0.74
N CYS A 102 25.73 -4.26 -0.85
CA CYS A 102 27.08 -4.58 -1.31
C CYS A 102 27.89 -5.42 -0.32
N ASN A 103 27.64 -5.29 0.99
CA ASN A 103 28.30 -6.08 2.04
C ASN A 103 27.31 -6.99 2.77
N LYS A 104 27.33 -8.29 2.47
CA LYS A 104 26.45 -9.29 3.10
C LYS A 104 26.74 -9.55 4.57
N HIS A 105 27.93 -9.22 5.06
CA HIS A 105 28.29 -9.39 6.48
C HIS A 105 27.71 -8.29 7.37
N TYR A 106 27.41 -7.11 6.79
CA TYR A 106 26.86 -5.95 7.48
C TYR A 106 25.76 -5.31 6.64
N LEU A 107 24.63 -6.03 6.52
CA LEU A 107 23.58 -5.70 5.56
C LEU A 107 22.96 -4.32 5.81
N GLU A 108 22.62 -4.02 7.07
CA GLU A 108 22.03 -2.72 7.45
C GLU A 108 23.01 -1.56 7.21
N GLY A 109 24.27 -1.74 7.59
CA GLY A 109 25.33 -0.74 7.37
C GLY A 109 25.56 -0.48 5.87
N SER A 110 25.59 -1.53 5.07
CA SER A 110 25.72 -1.43 3.61
C SER A 110 24.55 -0.69 2.98
N ILE A 111 23.32 -0.96 3.45
CA ILE A 111 22.12 -0.25 2.98
C ILE A 111 22.17 1.23 3.35
N ALA A 112 22.52 1.54 4.60
CA ALA A 112 22.60 2.91 5.09
C ALA A 112 23.66 3.72 4.33
N GLU A 113 24.84 3.14 4.09
CA GLU A 113 25.92 3.76 3.33
C GLU A 113 25.51 4.02 1.87
N GLY A 114 24.92 3.03 1.20
CA GLY A 114 24.46 3.17 -0.18
C GLY A 114 23.37 4.22 -0.35
N TYR A 115 22.41 4.27 0.59
CA TYR A 115 21.38 5.31 0.62
C TYR A 115 21.97 6.70 0.84
N LEU A 116 22.89 6.85 1.81
CA LEU A 116 23.56 8.13 2.09
C LEU A 116 24.34 8.64 0.87
N ALA A 117 25.09 7.77 0.21
CA ALA A 117 25.84 8.12 -1.00
C ALA A 117 24.92 8.61 -2.13
N GLU A 118 23.78 7.95 -2.35
CA GLU A 118 22.81 8.36 -3.37
C GLU A 118 22.18 9.73 -3.07
N GLU A 119 21.78 9.97 -1.82
CA GLU A 119 21.22 11.26 -1.39
C GLU A 119 22.24 12.39 -1.53
N CYS A 120 23.50 12.17 -1.11
CA CYS A 120 24.58 13.13 -1.30
C CYS A 120 24.80 13.47 -2.77
N MET A 121 24.84 12.46 -3.66
CA MET A 121 25.00 12.68 -5.10
C MET A 121 23.81 13.42 -5.71
N THR A 122 22.59 13.09 -5.29
CA THR A 122 21.37 13.77 -5.72
C THR A 122 21.36 15.24 -5.29
N PHE A 123 21.76 15.51 -4.06
CA PHE A 123 21.90 16.87 -3.53
C PHE A 123 22.93 17.67 -4.32
N CYS A 124 24.14 17.14 -4.51
CA CYS A 124 25.20 17.78 -5.30
C CYS A 124 24.75 18.06 -6.75
N SER A 125 24.04 17.12 -7.37
CA SER A 125 23.48 17.28 -8.73
C SER A 125 22.44 18.41 -8.80
N ARG A 126 21.53 18.51 -7.82
CA ARG A 126 20.56 19.61 -7.74
C ARG A 126 21.24 20.95 -7.53
N TYR A 127 22.18 21.03 -6.61
CA TYR A 127 22.96 22.24 -6.35
C TYR A 127 23.72 22.71 -7.59
N TRP A 128 24.39 21.80 -8.30
CA TRP A 128 25.11 22.10 -9.54
C TRP A 128 24.19 22.61 -10.66
N LYS A 129 22.96 22.10 -10.75
CA LYS A 129 21.96 22.60 -11.72
C LYS A 129 21.52 24.03 -11.40
N MET A 130 21.35 24.37 -10.13
CA MET A 130 21.01 25.74 -9.72
C MET A 130 22.11 26.72 -10.11
N LEU A 131 23.38 26.36 -9.90
CA LEU A 131 24.52 27.21 -10.27
C LEU A 131 24.71 27.43 -11.78
N LYS A 132 24.09 26.60 -12.64
CA LYS A 132 24.17 26.72 -14.10
C LYS A 132 23.00 27.50 -14.72
N GLN A 133 22.01 27.91 -13.93
CA GLN A 133 20.87 28.72 -14.38
C GLN A 133 21.07 30.23 -14.17
N ASP A 134 22.16 30.62 -13.52
CA ASP A 134 22.70 32.00 -13.46
C ASP A 134 23.82 32.19 -14.50
#